data_AF-A0A1M6W755-F1
#
_entry.id   AF-A0A1M6W755-F1
#
_cell.length_a   1.000
_cell.length_b   1.000
_cell.length_c   1.000
_cell.angle_alpha   90.00
_cell.angle_beta   90.00
_cell.angle_gamma   90.00
#
_symmetry.space_group_name_H-M   'P 1'
#
loop_
_entity.id
_entity.type
_entity.pdbx_description
1 polymer ?
#
loop_
_entity_poly.entity_id
_entity_poly.type
_entity_poly.pdbx_seq_one_letter_code
_entity_poly.pdbx_strand_id
1 'polypeptide(L)'
;MKYSAPLKEIGSRMAKAAEKSSHARSLQIHVNQMVRSVEGLENFSANKSPKDTDAGHTLKIAAQAKRLQTETQRWEKSLNDNARRGINELDMAITEKAGLRETLHGAEIRAAFRGMSFKERGEALNAALKAGDGATIAAISEAPALLSGVTSDMQTRYREGLQEAMAPEETAAKADLFEAFDAGLVALGIVRKSIDSGYDPVQLREIEESEAQSAEAYRALESSYNPVPADAD
;
A
#
# COMPACT_ATOMS: atom_id res chain seq x y z
N MET A 1 18.47 -15.33 8.78
CA MET A 1 17.75 -14.33 7.96
C MET A 1 17.62 -13.04 8.76
N LYS A 2 17.81 -11.85 8.16
CA LYS A 2 17.72 -10.55 8.86
C LYS A 2 16.95 -9.52 8.01
N TYR A 3 15.71 -9.85 7.69
CA TYR A 3 14.73 -8.98 7.03
C TYR A 3 14.01 -8.03 8.01
N SER A 4 13.99 -8.32 9.30
CA SER A 4 13.40 -7.43 10.32
C SER A 4 14.12 -6.09 10.45
N ALA A 5 15.45 -6.06 10.29
CA ALA A 5 16.25 -4.84 10.40
C ALA A 5 15.86 -3.75 9.37
N PRO A 6 15.83 -4.03 8.05
CA PRO A 6 15.39 -3.02 7.07
C PRO A 6 13.90 -2.63 7.24
N LEU A 7 13.04 -3.53 7.73
CA LEU A 7 11.65 -3.18 8.06
C LEU A 7 11.55 -2.17 9.20
N LYS A 8 12.40 -2.30 10.24
CA LYS A 8 12.45 -1.32 11.33
C LYS A 8 12.89 0.05 10.84
N GLU A 9 13.87 0.10 9.94
CA GLU A 9 14.33 1.35 9.34
C GLU A 9 13.20 2.03 8.55
N ILE A 10 12.42 1.26 7.77
CA ILE A 10 11.21 1.77 7.11
C ILE A 10 10.21 2.31 8.12
N GLY A 11 9.90 1.55 9.17
CA GLY A 11 8.97 1.96 10.23
C GLY A 11 9.41 3.24 10.96
N SER A 12 10.72 3.41 11.19
CA SER A 12 11.30 4.62 11.78
C SER A 12 11.21 5.84 10.85
N ARG A 13 11.41 5.66 9.54
CA ARG A 13 11.21 6.75 8.56
C ARG A 13 9.75 7.19 8.51
N MET A 14 8.83 6.24 8.49
CA MET A 14 7.38 6.51 8.48
C MET A 14 6.88 7.20 9.75
N ALA A 15 7.59 7.07 10.88
CA ALA A 15 7.19 7.70 12.15
C ALA A 15 7.06 9.23 12.03
N LYS A 16 7.97 9.87 11.28
CA LYS A 16 7.93 11.32 11.08
C LYS A 16 6.68 11.78 10.31
N ALA A 17 6.28 11.03 9.28
CA ALA A 17 5.03 11.30 8.54
C ALA A 17 3.79 11.02 9.42
N ALA A 18 3.84 9.96 10.22
CA ALA A 18 2.75 9.57 11.13
C ALA A 18 2.49 10.54 12.29
N GLU A 19 3.48 11.37 12.65
CA GLU A 19 3.29 12.47 13.61
C GLU A 19 2.37 13.55 13.06
N LYS A 20 2.45 13.81 11.75
CA LYS A 20 1.74 14.91 11.08
C LYS A 20 0.41 14.49 10.44
N SER A 21 0.29 13.24 10.01
CA SER A 21 -0.87 12.73 9.28
C SER A 21 -1.46 11.49 9.93
N SER A 22 -2.76 11.54 10.23
CA SER A 22 -3.52 10.38 10.72
C SER A 22 -3.56 9.25 9.68
N HIS A 23 -3.56 9.58 8.39
CA HIS A 23 -3.50 8.62 7.30
C HIS A 23 -2.14 7.90 7.28
N ALA A 24 -1.02 8.65 7.36
CA ALA A 24 0.32 8.06 7.42
C ALA A 24 0.50 7.17 8.67
N ARG A 25 -0.10 7.57 9.80
CA ARG A 25 -0.11 6.77 11.04
C ARG A 25 -0.79 5.42 10.88
N SER A 26 -1.91 5.37 10.14
CA SER A 26 -2.59 4.11 9.84
C SER A 26 -1.68 3.16 9.04
N LEU A 27 -0.97 3.67 8.03
CA LEU A 27 -0.03 2.86 7.25
C LEU A 27 1.16 2.39 8.09
N GLN A 28 1.67 3.24 8.99
CA GLN A 28 2.76 2.90 9.90
C GLN A 28 2.39 1.73 10.84
N ILE A 29 1.14 1.68 11.32
CA ILE A 29 0.66 0.57 12.17
C ILE A 29 0.82 -0.77 11.44
N HIS A 30 0.50 -0.84 10.14
CA HIS A 30 0.68 -2.05 9.36
C HIS A 30 2.15 -2.43 9.19
N VAL A 31 3.05 -1.46 8.94
CA VAL A 31 4.49 -1.74 8.86
C VAL A 31 5.04 -2.25 10.21
N ASN A 32 4.57 -1.71 11.33
CA ASN A 32 4.96 -2.23 12.65
C ASN A 32 4.45 -3.66 12.90
N GLN A 33 3.27 -4.01 12.39
CA GLN A 33 2.78 -5.40 12.41
C GLN A 33 3.64 -6.32 11.55
N MET A 34 4.06 -5.87 10.36
CA MET A 34 4.99 -6.60 9.49
C MET A 34 6.31 -6.87 10.19
N VAL A 35 6.92 -5.85 10.83
CA VAL A 35 8.17 -5.98 11.61
C VAL A 35 8.05 -7.11 12.61
N ARG A 36 7.02 -7.06 13.48
CA ARG A 36 6.83 -8.06 14.55
C ARG A 36 6.64 -9.47 14.00
N SER A 37 5.93 -9.60 12.89
CA SER A 37 5.63 -10.91 12.30
C SER A 37 6.86 -11.52 11.63
N VAL A 38 7.67 -10.71 10.96
CA VAL A 38 8.96 -11.14 10.39
C VAL A 38 9.96 -11.47 11.50
N GLU A 39 10.05 -10.66 12.56
CA GLU A 39 10.86 -11.00 13.74
C GLU A 39 10.41 -12.31 14.39
N GLY A 40 9.10 -12.53 14.49
CA GLY A 40 8.54 -13.78 14.99
C GLY A 40 9.00 -14.97 14.17
N LEU A 41 8.94 -14.87 12.83
CA LEU A 41 9.40 -15.92 11.93
C LEU A 41 10.92 -16.14 12.02
N GLU A 42 11.72 -15.07 12.08
CA GLU A 42 13.18 -15.15 12.23
C GLU A 42 13.59 -15.80 13.54
N ASN A 43 12.99 -15.38 14.65
CA ASN A 43 13.25 -15.96 15.96
C ASN A 43 12.81 -17.42 16.01
N PHE A 44 11.66 -17.76 15.40
CA PHE A 44 11.19 -19.12 15.34
C PHE A 44 12.15 -20.01 14.53
N SER A 45 12.61 -19.53 13.37
CA SER A 45 13.59 -20.23 12.53
C SER A 45 14.96 -20.40 13.20
N ALA A 46 15.38 -19.44 14.04
CA ALA A 46 16.65 -19.52 14.75
C ALA A 46 16.62 -20.44 15.98
N ASN A 47 15.45 -20.66 16.58
CA ASN A 47 15.32 -21.35 17.87
C ASN A 47 14.50 -22.65 17.73
N LYS A 48 15.17 -23.73 17.30
CA LYS A 48 14.57 -25.06 17.28
C LYS A 48 14.32 -25.58 18.70
N SER A 49 13.11 -26.08 18.95
CA SER A 49 12.79 -26.79 20.19
C SER A 49 13.61 -28.08 20.31
N PRO A 50 14.19 -28.40 21.47
CA PRO A 50 14.90 -29.67 21.67
C PRO A 50 14.04 -30.92 21.47
N LYS A 51 12.71 -30.77 21.50
CA LYS A 51 11.74 -31.86 21.30
C LYS A 51 11.35 -32.05 19.82
N ASP A 52 11.73 -31.13 18.95
CA ASP A 52 11.39 -31.19 17.53
C ASP A 52 12.50 -31.89 16.75
N THR A 53 12.10 -32.80 15.85
CA THR A 53 12.98 -33.27 14.78
C THR A 53 13.25 -32.14 13.79
N ASP A 54 14.31 -32.27 12.97
CA ASP A 54 14.61 -31.25 11.94
C ASP A 54 13.44 -31.10 10.96
N ALA A 55 12.89 -32.22 10.48
CA ALA A 55 11.72 -32.23 9.59
C ALA A 55 10.49 -31.56 10.25
N GLY A 56 10.19 -31.90 11.50
CA GLY A 56 9.08 -31.30 12.24
C GLY A 56 9.26 -29.80 12.47
N HIS A 57 10.50 -29.35 12.70
CA HIS A 57 10.80 -27.92 12.81
C HIS A 57 10.60 -27.19 11.48
N THR A 58 11.09 -27.76 10.37
CA THR A 58 10.90 -27.21 9.02
C THR A 58 9.42 -27.09 8.65
N LEU A 59 8.60 -28.11 8.93
CA LEU A 59 7.15 -28.07 8.73
C LEU A 59 6.48 -26.94 9.51
N LYS A 60 6.90 -26.73 10.77
CA LYS A 60 6.37 -25.61 11.58
C LYS A 60 6.79 -24.26 11.02
N ILE A 61 8.01 -24.09 10.53
CA ILE A 61 8.45 -22.85 9.88
C ILE A 61 7.60 -22.60 8.63
N ALA A 62 7.41 -23.61 7.78
CA ALA A 62 6.58 -23.50 6.58
C ALA A 62 5.13 -23.12 6.92
N ALA A 63 4.55 -23.71 7.97
CA ALA A 63 3.21 -23.36 8.44
C ALA A 63 3.12 -21.89 8.91
N GLN A 64 4.13 -21.39 9.62
CA GLN A 64 4.18 -19.97 10.02
C GLN A 64 4.38 -19.04 8.81
N ALA A 65 5.24 -19.41 7.86
CA ALA A 65 5.44 -18.65 6.63
C ALA A 65 4.15 -18.56 5.80
N LYS A 66 3.38 -19.65 5.69
CA LYS A 66 2.06 -19.66 5.02
C LYS A 66 1.02 -18.78 5.72
N ARG A 67 1.02 -18.74 7.06
CA ARG A 67 0.18 -17.80 7.82
C ARG A 67 0.58 -16.35 7.53
N LEU A 68 1.88 -16.05 7.58
CA LEU A 68 2.41 -14.73 7.28
C LEU A 68 2.09 -14.30 5.84
N GLN A 69 2.10 -15.22 4.88
CA GLN A 69 1.68 -14.96 3.50
C GLN A 69 0.22 -14.51 3.42
N THR A 70 -0.67 -15.18 4.16
CA THR A 70 -2.09 -14.81 4.23
C THR A 70 -2.28 -13.44 4.90
N GLU A 71 -1.52 -13.15 5.96
CA GLU A 71 -1.53 -11.82 6.59
C GLU A 71 -0.99 -10.73 5.67
N THR A 72 0.04 -11.03 4.87
CA THR A 72 0.63 -10.10 3.89
C THR A 72 -0.40 -9.64 2.87
N GLN A 73 -1.25 -10.55 2.36
CA GLN A 73 -2.34 -10.20 1.45
C GLN A 73 -3.37 -9.28 2.11
N ARG A 74 -3.68 -9.51 3.40
CA ARG A 74 -4.59 -8.65 4.16
C ARG A 74 -4.00 -7.26 4.35
N TRP A 75 -2.72 -7.16 4.73
CA TRP A 75 -2.04 -5.88 4.87
C TRP A 75 -1.96 -5.11 3.56
N GLU A 76 -1.66 -5.79 2.45
CA GLU A 76 -1.67 -5.17 1.11
C GLU A 76 -3.03 -4.56 0.79
N LYS A 77 -4.12 -5.30 1.02
CA LYS A 77 -5.46 -4.77 0.84
C LYS A 77 -5.72 -3.56 1.75
N SER A 78 -5.40 -3.67 3.04
CA SER A 78 -5.60 -2.58 4.00
C SER A 78 -4.78 -1.34 3.67
N LEU A 79 -3.54 -1.48 3.23
CA LEU A 79 -2.69 -0.36 2.80
C LEU A 79 -3.32 0.36 1.59
N ASN A 80 -3.75 -0.39 0.57
CA ASN A 80 -4.41 0.17 -0.61
C ASN A 80 -5.72 0.88 -0.24
N ASP A 81 -6.58 0.23 0.55
CA ASP A 81 -7.87 0.79 0.96
C ASP A 81 -7.69 2.08 1.79
N ASN A 82 -6.72 2.09 2.72
CA ASN A 82 -6.42 3.26 3.56
C ASN A 82 -5.81 4.40 2.75
N ALA A 83 -4.87 4.11 1.86
CA ALA A 83 -4.25 5.13 1.00
C ALA A 83 -5.28 5.74 0.06
N ARG A 84 -6.11 4.92 -0.61
CA ARG A 84 -7.17 5.40 -1.49
C ARG A 84 -8.17 6.28 -0.75
N ARG A 85 -8.60 5.87 0.44
CA ARG A 85 -9.50 6.68 1.27
C ARG A 85 -8.87 8.02 1.65
N GLY A 86 -7.64 8.00 2.17
CA GLY A 86 -6.95 9.22 2.57
C GLY A 86 -6.69 10.18 1.41
N ILE A 87 -6.33 9.66 0.23
CA ILE A 87 -6.17 10.47 -0.99
C ILE A 87 -7.49 11.14 -1.37
N ASN A 88 -8.60 10.39 -1.38
CA ASN A 88 -9.91 10.96 -1.72
C ASN A 88 -10.34 12.04 -0.72
N GLU A 89 -10.17 11.79 0.58
CA GLU A 89 -10.51 12.76 1.64
C GLU A 89 -9.67 14.04 1.51
N LEU A 90 -8.35 13.90 1.28
CA LEU A 90 -7.46 15.04 1.07
C LEU A 90 -7.78 15.78 -0.23
N ASP A 91 -8.08 15.08 -1.33
CA ASP A 91 -8.44 15.72 -2.60
C ASP A 91 -9.74 16.52 -2.50
N MET A 92 -10.72 16.02 -1.75
CA MET A 92 -11.94 16.76 -1.46
C MET A 92 -11.64 18.01 -0.63
N ALA A 93 -10.83 17.89 0.43
CA ALA A 93 -10.44 19.02 1.28
C ALA A 93 -9.63 20.08 0.50
N ILE A 94 -8.67 19.66 -0.34
CA ILE A 94 -7.88 20.54 -1.22
C ILE A 94 -8.81 21.28 -2.18
N THR A 95 -9.72 20.56 -2.85
CA THR A 95 -10.66 21.15 -3.82
C THR A 95 -11.58 22.16 -3.15
N GLU A 96 -12.07 21.85 -1.94
CA GLU A 96 -12.90 22.75 -1.15
C GLU A 96 -12.15 24.00 -0.71
N LYS A 97 -10.96 23.86 -0.10
CA LYS A 97 -10.15 25.00 0.36
C LYS A 97 -9.66 25.89 -0.79
N ALA A 98 -9.27 25.29 -1.91
CA ALA A 98 -8.84 26.03 -3.09
C ALA A 98 -10.00 26.67 -3.87
N GLY A 99 -11.26 26.42 -3.47
CA GLY A 99 -12.43 26.94 -4.18
C GLY A 99 -12.51 26.48 -5.64
N LEU A 100 -11.95 25.29 -5.95
CA LEU A 100 -11.91 24.72 -7.30
C LEU A 100 -13.28 24.17 -7.68
N ARG A 101 -14.23 25.06 -7.93
CA ARG A 101 -15.60 24.75 -8.35
C ARG A 101 -15.97 25.65 -9.52
N GLU A 102 -16.39 25.04 -10.63
CA GLU A 102 -16.92 25.82 -11.75
C GLU A 102 -18.19 26.58 -11.31
N THR A 103 -18.30 27.83 -11.75
CA THR A 103 -19.47 28.67 -11.49
C THR A 103 -20.36 28.74 -12.73
N LEU A 104 -21.54 29.36 -12.60
CA LEU A 104 -22.44 29.63 -13.72
C LEU A 104 -21.78 30.45 -14.85
N HIS A 105 -20.66 31.13 -14.57
CA HIS A 105 -19.93 31.98 -15.51
C HIS A 105 -18.74 31.27 -16.19
N GLY A 106 -18.60 29.95 -16.03
CA GLY A 106 -17.45 29.20 -16.56
C GLY A 106 -17.32 29.30 -18.09
N ALA A 107 -18.43 29.33 -18.82
CA ALA A 107 -18.43 29.47 -20.27
C ALA A 107 -17.95 30.87 -20.72
N GLU A 108 -18.37 31.92 -20.03
CA GLU A 108 -17.98 33.31 -20.27
C GLU A 108 -16.50 33.53 -19.96
N ILE A 109 -16.01 32.97 -18.85
CA ILE A 109 -14.58 32.99 -18.50
C ILE A 109 -13.76 32.37 -19.63
N ARG A 110 -14.13 31.16 -20.10
CA ARG A 110 -13.45 30.50 -21.21
C ARG A 110 -13.50 31.29 -22.52
N ALA A 111 -14.67 31.88 -22.82
CA ALA A 111 -14.83 32.70 -24.02
C ALA A 111 -13.91 33.93 -23.98
N ALA A 112 -13.80 34.60 -22.83
CA ALA A 112 -12.88 35.72 -22.62
C ALA A 112 -11.42 35.28 -22.83
N PHE A 113 -11.02 34.14 -22.24
CA PHE A 113 -9.67 33.60 -22.37
C PHE A 113 -9.27 33.24 -23.80
N ARG A 114 -10.19 32.72 -24.61
CA ARG A 114 -9.93 32.44 -26.04
C ARG A 114 -9.68 33.71 -26.86
N GLY A 115 -10.27 34.83 -26.47
CA GLY A 115 -10.05 36.13 -27.11
C GLY A 115 -8.71 36.78 -26.75
N MET A 116 -8.07 36.33 -25.66
CA MET A 116 -6.79 36.88 -25.19
C MET A 116 -5.59 36.32 -25.97
N SER A 117 -4.58 37.16 -26.15
CA SER A 117 -3.25 36.72 -26.58
C SER A 117 -2.64 35.76 -25.54
N PHE A 118 -1.62 34.99 -25.94
CA PHE A 118 -0.94 34.07 -25.02
C PHE A 118 -0.36 34.78 -23.78
N LYS A 119 0.19 35.98 -23.97
CA LYS A 119 0.74 36.80 -22.88
C LYS A 119 -0.34 37.22 -21.89
N GLU A 120 -1.45 37.77 -22.39
CA GLU A 120 -2.59 38.21 -21.57
C GLU A 120 -3.21 37.04 -20.79
N ARG A 121 -3.32 35.85 -21.41
CA ARG A 121 -3.77 34.63 -20.70
C ARG A 121 -2.87 34.29 -19.52
N GLY A 122 -1.54 34.33 -19.72
CA GLY A 122 -0.58 34.09 -18.64
C GLY A 122 -0.70 35.12 -17.51
N GLU A 123 -0.86 36.40 -17.85
CA GLU A 123 -1.06 37.48 -16.87
C GLU A 123 -2.37 37.30 -16.09
N ALA A 124 -3.47 36.97 -16.78
CA ALA A 124 -4.77 36.71 -16.17
C ALA A 124 -4.74 35.50 -15.22
N LEU A 125 -4.09 34.39 -15.61
CA LEU A 125 -3.94 33.21 -14.74
C LEU A 125 -3.07 33.51 -13.52
N ASN A 126 -2.00 34.30 -13.69
CA ASN A 126 -1.19 34.74 -12.56
C ASN A 126 -1.98 35.65 -11.60
N ALA A 127 -2.84 36.52 -12.13
CA ALA A 127 -3.71 37.36 -11.32
C ALA A 127 -4.74 36.51 -10.56
N ALA A 128 -5.39 35.56 -11.22
CA ALA A 128 -6.33 34.62 -10.60
C ALA A 128 -5.66 33.80 -9.49
N LEU A 129 -4.47 33.26 -9.74
CA LEU A 129 -3.68 32.52 -8.75
C LEU A 129 -3.36 33.38 -7.51
N LYS A 130 -2.86 34.61 -7.71
CA LYS A 130 -2.55 35.54 -6.61
C LYS A 130 -3.80 35.95 -5.81
N ALA A 131 -4.94 36.05 -6.48
CA ALA A 131 -6.21 36.40 -5.86
C ALA A 131 -6.88 35.22 -5.14
N GLY A 132 -6.40 33.98 -5.33
CA GLY A 132 -7.08 32.79 -4.85
C GLY A 132 -8.40 32.51 -5.60
N ASP A 133 -8.52 32.95 -6.85
CA ASP A 133 -9.73 32.80 -7.65
C ASP A 133 -9.88 31.37 -8.22
N GLY A 134 -10.32 30.46 -7.35
CA GLY A 134 -10.55 29.07 -7.69
C GLY A 134 -11.62 28.85 -8.76
N ALA A 135 -12.61 29.75 -8.88
CA ALA A 135 -13.65 29.64 -9.90
C ALA A 135 -13.09 29.83 -11.31
N THR A 136 -12.23 30.84 -11.50
CA THR A 136 -11.55 31.08 -12.77
C THR A 136 -10.60 29.93 -13.10
N ILE A 137 -9.78 29.49 -12.15
CA ILE A 137 -8.85 28.36 -12.37
C ILE A 137 -9.60 27.06 -12.65
N ALA A 138 -10.72 26.79 -11.99
CA ALA A 138 -11.56 25.61 -12.25
C ALA A 138 -12.15 25.66 -13.68
N ALA A 139 -12.76 26.79 -14.06
CA ALA A 139 -13.36 26.97 -15.39
C ALA A 139 -12.37 26.75 -16.55
N ILE A 140 -11.09 27.11 -16.33
CA ILE A 140 -10.01 26.91 -17.30
C ILE A 140 -9.45 25.49 -17.23
N SER A 141 -9.23 24.92 -16.05
CA SER A 141 -8.54 23.63 -15.88
C SER A 141 -9.41 22.40 -16.15
N GLU A 142 -10.73 22.50 -16.01
CA GLU A 142 -11.66 21.38 -16.27
C GLU A 142 -12.11 21.30 -17.74
N ALA A 143 -11.88 22.37 -18.52
CA ALA A 143 -12.26 22.41 -19.91
C ALA A 143 -11.15 21.90 -20.85
N PRO A 144 -11.49 21.25 -21.98
CA PRO A 144 -10.54 20.92 -23.02
C PRO A 144 -9.74 22.14 -23.48
N ALA A 145 -8.46 21.95 -23.80
CA ALA A 145 -7.54 23.02 -24.20
C ALA A 145 -8.09 23.89 -25.36
N LEU A 146 -8.82 23.28 -26.30
CA LEU A 146 -9.48 23.98 -27.41
C LEU A 146 -10.57 24.96 -26.93
N LEU A 147 -11.27 24.63 -25.85
CA LEU A 147 -12.36 25.45 -25.30
C LEU A 147 -11.87 26.52 -24.33
N SER A 148 -10.84 26.22 -23.53
CA SER A 148 -10.23 27.18 -22.61
C SER A 148 -9.25 28.14 -23.31
N GLY A 149 -8.68 27.72 -24.45
CA GLY A 149 -7.57 28.43 -25.07
C GLY A 149 -6.27 28.31 -24.27
N VAL A 150 -6.16 27.36 -23.33
CA VAL A 150 -4.99 27.16 -22.47
C VAL A 150 -4.50 25.72 -22.63
N THR A 151 -3.19 25.51 -22.70
CA THR A 151 -2.63 24.15 -22.86
C THR A 151 -2.84 23.32 -21.59
N SER A 152 -2.84 22.00 -21.72
CA SER A 152 -2.94 21.06 -20.58
C SER A 152 -1.89 21.34 -19.51
N ASP A 153 -0.65 21.62 -19.92
CA ASP A 153 0.45 21.85 -18.99
C ASP A 153 0.25 23.13 -18.17
N MET A 154 -0.28 24.19 -18.80
CA MET A 154 -0.67 25.41 -18.09
C MET A 154 -1.83 25.14 -17.14
N GLN A 155 -2.86 24.39 -17.58
CA GLN A 155 -4.01 24.03 -16.74
C GLN A 155 -3.56 23.30 -15.47
N THR A 156 -2.72 22.26 -15.61
CA THR A 156 -2.16 21.51 -14.48
C THR A 156 -1.34 22.41 -13.57
N ARG A 157 -0.39 23.18 -14.13
CA ARG A 157 0.49 24.07 -13.35
C ARG A 157 -0.29 25.09 -12.51
N TYR A 158 -1.29 25.75 -13.08
CA TYR A 158 -2.06 26.76 -12.35
C TYR A 158 -3.01 26.14 -11.33
N ARG A 159 -3.56 24.96 -11.62
CA ARG A 159 -4.36 24.20 -10.66
C ARG A 159 -3.51 23.78 -9.46
N GLU A 160 -2.38 23.12 -9.69
CA GLU A 160 -1.45 22.70 -8.64
C GLU A 160 -0.94 23.90 -7.83
N GLY A 161 -0.53 24.98 -8.50
CA GLY A 161 -0.09 26.20 -7.83
C GLY A 161 -1.18 26.81 -6.94
N LEU A 162 -2.45 26.77 -7.35
CA LEU A 162 -3.55 27.25 -6.52
C LEU A 162 -3.80 26.32 -5.33
N GLN A 163 -3.74 25.00 -5.53
CA GLN A 163 -3.87 24.01 -4.46
C GLN A 163 -2.77 24.17 -3.42
N GLU A 164 -1.52 24.34 -3.83
CA GLU A 164 -0.38 24.60 -2.93
C GLU A 164 -0.54 25.93 -2.18
N ALA A 165 -1.02 26.98 -2.85
CA ALA A 165 -1.20 28.29 -2.23
C ALA A 165 -2.34 28.32 -1.20
N MET A 166 -3.47 27.69 -1.52
CA MET A 166 -4.71 27.78 -0.73
C MET A 166 -4.91 26.62 0.26
N ALA A 167 -4.30 25.46 0.00
CA ALA A 167 -4.38 24.27 0.84
C ALA A 167 -2.98 23.63 1.10
N PRO A 168 -1.98 24.41 1.55
CA PRO A 168 -0.60 23.94 1.70
C PRO A 168 -0.49 22.75 2.67
N GLU A 169 -1.27 22.75 3.75
CA GLU A 169 -1.25 21.67 4.76
C GLU A 169 -1.79 20.37 4.19
N GLU A 170 -2.92 20.39 3.48
CA GLU A 170 -3.50 19.19 2.87
C GLU A 170 -2.63 18.67 1.71
N THR A 171 -2.06 19.55 0.90
CA THR A 171 -1.14 19.15 -0.17
C THR A 171 0.12 18.49 0.41
N ALA A 172 0.68 19.05 1.49
CA ALA A 172 1.79 18.42 2.21
C ALA A 172 1.39 17.08 2.83
N ALA A 173 0.21 16.99 3.45
CA ALA A 173 -0.30 15.74 4.02
C ALA A 173 -0.54 14.65 2.95
N LYS A 174 -0.93 15.05 1.73
CA LYS A 174 -1.08 14.14 0.59
C LYS A 174 0.28 13.61 0.12
N ALA A 175 1.29 14.47 0.04
CA ALA A 175 2.66 14.05 -0.27
C ALA A 175 3.21 13.07 0.80
N ASP A 176 3.04 13.40 2.08
CA ASP A 176 3.43 12.54 3.20
C ASP A 176 2.71 11.18 3.15
N LEU A 177 1.43 11.16 2.74
CA LEU A 177 0.67 9.92 2.56
C LEU A 177 1.22 9.06 1.42
N PHE A 178 1.58 9.65 0.28
CA PHE A 178 2.20 8.92 -0.82
C PHE A 178 3.54 8.32 -0.41
N GLU A 179 4.41 9.08 0.25
CA GLU A 179 5.69 8.56 0.74
C GLU A 179 5.48 7.40 1.73
N ALA A 180 4.53 7.54 2.65
CA ALA A 180 4.19 6.48 3.59
C ALA A 180 3.62 5.23 2.89
N PHE A 181 2.84 5.41 1.82
CA PHE A 181 2.30 4.30 1.03
C PHE A 181 3.40 3.56 0.28
N ASP A 182 4.30 4.27 -0.40
CA ASP A 182 5.45 3.69 -1.11
C ASP A 182 6.37 2.92 -0.15
N ALA A 183 6.63 3.50 1.02
CA ALA A 183 7.37 2.83 2.09
C ALA A 183 6.68 1.53 2.54
N GLY A 184 5.35 1.54 2.67
CA GLY A 184 4.54 0.35 2.95
C GLY A 184 4.64 -0.73 1.86
N LEU A 185 4.66 -0.34 0.58
CA LEU A 185 4.84 -1.28 -0.54
C LEU A 185 6.24 -1.91 -0.53
N VAL A 186 7.28 -1.14 -0.23
CA VAL A 186 8.65 -1.66 -0.04
C VAL A 186 8.70 -2.65 1.13
N ALA A 187 8.02 -2.34 2.25
CA ALA A 187 7.92 -3.24 3.39
C ALA A 187 7.24 -4.56 3.02
N LEU A 188 6.12 -4.54 2.29
CA LEU A 188 5.48 -5.75 1.77
C LEU A 188 6.42 -6.59 0.91
N GLY A 189 7.21 -5.95 0.05
CA GLY A 189 8.22 -6.63 -0.77
C GLY A 189 9.27 -7.36 0.08
N ILE A 190 9.69 -6.76 1.20
CA ILE A 190 10.63 -7.39 2.13
C ILE A 190 9.97 -8.57 2.87
N VAL A 191 8.71 -8.44 3.30
CA VAL A 191 7.97 -9.54 3.94
C VAL A 191 7.82 -10.72 3.00
N ARG A 192 7.48 -10.48 1.72
CA ARG A 192 7.40 -11.56 0.71
C ARG A 192 8.73 -12.27 0.56
N LYS A 193 9.84 -11.52 0.45
CA LYS A 193 11.18 -12.10 0.40
C LYS A 193 11.52 -12.91 1.65
N SER A 194 11.08 -12.48 2.84
CA SER A 194 11.35 -13.22 4.07
C SER A 194 10.57 -14.54 4.13
N ILE A 195 9.33 -14.55 3.65
CA ILE A 195 8.53 -15.77 3.47
C ILE A 195 9.23 -16.73 2.51
N ASP A 196 9.63 -16.25 1.32
CA ASP A 196 10.26 -17.06 0.28
C ASP A 196 11.61 -17.66 0.73
N SER A 197 12.35 -16.94 1.57
CA SER A 197 13.59 -17.45 2.17
C SER A 197 13.37 -18.35 3.39
N GLY A 198 12.15 -18.36 3.94
CA GLY A 198 11.81 -19.01 5.20
C GLY A 198 11.87 -20.53 5.14
N TYR A 199 11.67 -21.13 3.97
CA TYR A 199 11.71 -22.57 3.77
C TYR A 199 12.02 -22.92 2.31
N ASP A 200 12.63 -24.10 2.09
CA ASP A 200 12.80 -24.64 0.75
C ASP A 200 11.54 -25.44 0.34
N PRO A 201 10.81 -25.04 -0.71
CA PRO A 201 9.60 -25.73 -1.16
C PRO A 201 9.88 -27.15 -1.73
N VAL A 202 11.12 -27.47 -2.10
CA VAL A 202 11.50 -28.83 -2.49
C VAL A 202 11.63 -29.69 -1.23
N GLN A 203 12.40 -29.23 -0.25
CA GLN A 203 12.57 -29.93 1.03
C GLN A 203 11.24 -30.15 1.74
N LEU A 204 10.33 -29.16 1.68
CA LEU A 204 9.00 -29.29 2.28
C LEU A 204 8.19 -30.43 1.65
N ARG A 205 8.21 -30.54 0.32
CA ARG A 205 7.50 -31.61 -0.41
C ARG A 205 8.10 -32.98 -0.09
N GLU A 206 9.43 -33.09 -0.04
CA GLU A 206 10.10 -34.33 0.34
C GLU A 206 9.72 -34.79 1.76
N ILE A 207 9.62 -33.85 2.71
CA ILE A 207 9.16 -34.15 4.08
C ILE A 207 7.71 -34.62 4.05
N GLU A 208 6.81 -33.91 3.35
CA GLU A 208 5.39 -34.27 3.25
C GLU A 208 5.19 -35.65 2.60
N GLU A 209 5.95 -35.97 1.54
CA GLU A 209 5.93 -37.28 0.88
C GLU A 209 6.44 -38.39 1.81
N SER A 210 7.54 -38.13 2.53
CA SER A 210 8.09 -39.08 3.51
C SER A 210 7.12 -39.36 4.66
N GLU A 211 6.41 -38.35 5.16
CA GLU A 211 5.40 -38.51 6.20
C GLU A 211 4.18 -39.28 5.68
N ALA A 212 3.73 -39.00 4.45
CA ALA A 212 2.64 -39.72 3.81
C ALA A 212 2.97 -41.22 3.64
N GLN A 213 4.15 -41.54 3.12
CA GLN A 213 4.62 -42.92 2.96
C GLN A 213 4.73 -43.64 4.31
N SER A 214 5.25 -42.95 5.33
CA SER A 214 5.36 -43.52 6.68
C SER A 214 3.99 -43.80 7.30
N ALA A 215 3.02 -42.89 7.10
CA ALA A 215 1.66 -43.07 7.57
C ALA A 215 0.94 -44.23 6.87
N GLU A 216 1.14 -44.39 5.55
CA GLU A 216 0.62 -45.53 4.78
C GLU A 216 1.21 -46.86 5.24
N ALA A 217 2.53 -46.91 5.44
CA ALA A 217 3.20 -48.11 5.95
C ALA A 217 2.69 -48.50 7.34
N TYR A 218 2.47 -47.51 8.23
CA TYR A 218 1.92 -47.76 9.55
C TYR A 218 0.49 -48.33 9.49
N ARG A 219 -0.38 -47.75 8.64
CA ARG A 219 -1.75 -48.25 8.43
C ARG A 219 -1.76 -49.68 7.87
N ALA A 220 -0.86 -49.98 6.92
CA ALA A 220 -0.73 -51.32 6.35
C ALA A 220 -0.28 -52.34 7.41
N LEU A 221 0.68 -51.96 8.27
CA LEU A 221 1.13 -52.79 9.37
C LEU A 221 0.02 -53.03 10.39
N GLU A 222 -0.70 -51.99 10.81
CA GLU A 222 -1.84 -52.09 11.73
C GLU A 222 -2.94 -53.01 11.17
N SER A 223 -3.27 -52.88 9.88
CA SER A 223 -4.21 -53.78 9.19
C SER A 223 -3.75 -55.23 9.14
N SER A 224 -2.43 -55.50 9.13
CA SER A 224 -1.89 -56.85 9.12
C SER A 224 -1.93 -57.54 10.49
N TYR A 225 -1.85 -56.76 11.57
CA TYR A 225 -1.90 -57.27 12.94
C TYR A 225 -3.33 -57.46 13.47
N ASN A 226 -4.30 -56.76 12.90
CA ASN A 226 -5.70 -56.85 13.29
C ASN A 226 -6.57 -57.13 12.06
N PRO A 227 -6.44 -58.32 11.43
CA PRO A 227 -7.25 -58.65 10.27
C PRO A 227 -8.71 -58.62 10.69
N VAL A 228 -9.51 -57.77 10.04
CA VAL A 228 -10.96 -57.79 10.20
C VAL A 228 -11.39 -59.24 9.90
N PRO A 229 -12.02 -59.97 10.84
CA PRO A 229 -12.40 -61.35 10.60
C PRO A 229 -13.29 -61.39 9.36
N ALA A 230 -12.92 -62.22 8.40
CA ALA A 230 -13.54 -62.28 7.08
C ALA A 230 -15.01 -62.74 7.12
N ASP A 231 -15.47 -63.26 8.26
CA ASP A 231 -16.79 -63.86 8.40
C ASP A 231 -17.49 -63.32 9.66
N ALA A 232 -18.35 -62.32 9.46
CA ALA A 232 -19.42 -61.96 10.36
C ALA A 232 -20.68 -61.66 9.53
N ASP A 233 -21.03 -62.62 8.66
CA ASP A 233 -22.37 -62.77 8.08
C ASP A 233 -23.21 -63.72 8.95
#